data_AF-A0A178FRS8-F1
#
_entry.id   AF-A0A178FRS8-F1
#
_cell.length_a   1.000
_cell.length_b   1.000
_cell.length_c   1.000
_cell.angle_alpha   90.00
_cell.angle_beta   90.00
_cell.angle_gamma   90.00
#
_symmetry.space_group_name_H-M   'P 1'
#
loop_
_entity.id
_entity.type
_entity.pdbx_description
1 polymer ?
#
loop_
_entity_poly.entity_id
_entity_poly.type
_entity_poly.pdbx_seq_one_letter_code
_entity_poly.pdbx_strand_id
1 'polypeptide(L)'
;MSDSDAQTDTAPSEILPFNQPEAVAAFLGRTFLCYMTYADSSFLFDWLEKTPDIRLRCRNTTEQETLFTTPPELLRAIHTCEWVTSPEKDLGLPSDWGFAGLIQFAVHKVQETVQVKSRELYGPLFTQLYCEKVRNIHGLEVLCPHQNHWTFIIQDHTCARDMRQKADCRNYILKSEIMAATSIFFHQMNEMVWSSEKNRYTSKPRYKGGLLTVCLLRRFINALSDNNPKATVVTFTRGKVRIVQATIRPSEKHPTLDLNLRAKYTLTKAGYDKNVAFDVLKWILDPPQAELETEP
;
A
#
# COMPACT_ATOMS: atom_id res chain seq x y z
N MET A 1 -26.97 0.37 -52.12
CA MET A 1 -26.08 1.31 -51.41
C MET A 1 -26.02 0.80 -49.99
N SER A 2 -24.98 0.04 -49.69
CA SER A 2 -24.75 -0.62 -48.42
C SER A 2 -23.36 -0.18 -47.98
N ASP A 3 -23.29 0.88 -47.17
CA ASP A 3 -22.04 1.29 -46.53
C ASP A 3 -21.89 0.51 -45.24
N SER A 4 -20.89 -0.37 -45.26
CA SER A 4 -20.44 -1.19 -44.15
C SER A 4 -19.68 -0.35 -43.14
N ASP A 5 -20.14 -0.36 -41.89
CA ASP A 5 -19.41 0.11 -40.72
C ASP A 5 -18.08 -0.64 -40.59
N ALA A 6 -16.97 0.09 -40.81
CA ALA A 6 -15.64 -0.39 -40.47
C ALA A 6 -15.43 -0.21 -38.96
N GLN A 7 -15.81 -1.24 -38.21
CA GLN A 7 -15.44 -1.41 -36.81
C GLN A 7 -13.93 -1.72 -36.74
N THR A 8 -13.12 -0.71 -36.46
CA THR A 8 -11.71 -0.92 -36.10
C THR A 8 -11.66 -1.49 -34.69
N ASP A 9 -11.66 -2.82 -34.61
CA ASP A 9 -11.18 -3.56 -33.43
C ASP A 9 -9.69 -3.26 -33.25
N THR A 10 -9.38 -2.24 -32.45
CA THR A 10 -8.03 -2.03 -31.94
C THR A 10 -7.75 -3.16 -30.95
N ALA A 11 -7.03 -4.19 -31.41
CA ALA A 11 -6.51 -5.25 -30.55
C ALA A 11 -5.79 -4.62 -29.35
N PRO A 12 -5.97 -5.13 -28.12
CA PRO A 12 -5.23 -4.64 -26.97
C PRO A 12 -3.75 -4.81 -27.26
N SER A 13 -3.02 -3.68 -27.24
CA SER A 13 -1.57 -3.62 -27.46
C SER A 13 -0.88 -4.74 -26.69
N GLU A 14 -0.16 -5.62 -27.40
CA GLU A 14 0.55 -6.75 -26.80
C GLU A 14 1.45 -6.25 -25.67
N ILE A 15 1.16 -6.71 -24.45
CA ILE A 15 1.94 -6.34 -23.28
C ILE A 15 3.30 -7.02 -23.38
N LEU A 16 4.35 -6.24 -23.67
CA LEU A 16 5.70 -6.74 -23.85
C LEU A 16 6.23 -7.44 -22.57
N PRO A 17 7.00 -8.53 -22.72
CA PRO A 17 7.57 -9.24 -21.58
C PRO A 17 8.66 -8.42 -20.88
N PHE A 18 8.74 -8.56 -19.56
CA PHE A 18 9.82 -8.00 -18.76
C PHE A 18 11.03 -8.94 -18.82
N ASN A 19 11.99 -8.58 -19.66
CA ASN A 19 13.22 -9.37 -19.82
C ASN A 19 14.27 -9.07 -18.75
N GLN A 20 14.07 -8.00 -17.94
CA GLN A 20 15.02 -7.53 -16.93
C GLN A 20 14.30 -6.91 -15.70
N PRO A 21 14.77 -7.16 -14.47
CA PRO A 21 14.38 -6.49 -13.22
C PRO A 21 14.17 -4.97 -13.30
N GLU A 22 15.06 -4.31 -14.02
CA GLU A 22 15.10 -2.87 -14.20
C GLU A 22 13.84 -2.37 -14.92
N ALA A 23 13.30 -3.17 -15.83
CA ALA A 23 12.08 -2.83 -16.55
C ALA A 23 10.87 -2.83 -15.61
N VAL A 24 10.81 -3.77 -14.64
CA VAL A 24 9.72 -3.84 -13.64
C VAL A 24 9.80 -2.65 -12.67
N ALA A 25 11.00 -2.33 -12.20
CA ALA A 25 11.22 -1.13 -11.39
C ALA A 25 10.84 0.15 -12.16
N ALA A 26 11.24 0.29 -13.42
CA ALA A 26 10.86 1.42 -14.26
C ALA A 26 9.35 1.47 -14.49
N PHE A 27 8.69 0.33 -14.64
CA PHE A 27 7.24 0.23 -14.74
C PHE A 27 6.55 0.75 -13.48
N LEU A 28 6.97 0.33 -12.29
CA LEU A 28 6.43 0.84 -11.01
C LEU A 28 6.59 2.36 -10.89
N GLY A 29 7.75 2.89 -11.30
CA GLY A 29 8.00 4.33 -11.34
C GLY A 29 7.11 5.07 -12.34
N ARG A 30 6.88 4.52 -13.53
CA ARG A 30 5.95 5.09 -14.53
C ARG A 30 4.52 5.06 -14.04
N THR A 31 4.07 3.93 -13.49
CA THR A 31 2.74 3.80 -12.88
C THR A 31 2.51 4.88 -11.84
N PHE A 32 3.46 5.09 -10.92
CA PHE A 32 3.38 6.17 -9.94
C PHE A 32 3.16 7.54 -10.61
N LEU A 33 3.96 7.87 -11.62
CA LEU A 33 3.87 9.16 -12.31
C LEU A 33 2.56 9.32 -13.09
N CYS A 34 2.06 8.28 -13.74
CA CYS A 34 0.76 8.28 -14.42
C CYS A 34 -0.38 8.56 -13.44
N TYR A 35 -0.43 7.85 -12.31
CA TYR A 35 -1.47 8.10 -11.32
C TYR A 35 -1.33 9.48 -10.68
N MET A 36 -0.10 9.98 -10.49
CA MET A 36 0.15 11.34 -10.00
C MET A 36 -0.49 12.41 -10.89
N THR A 37 -0.53 12.23 -12.21
CA THR A 37 -1.09 13.21 -13.16
C THR A 37 -2.59 13.06 -13.40
N TYR A 38 -3.19 11.90 -13.11
CA TYR A 38 -4.63 11.72 -13.26
C TYR A 38 -5.45 12.68 -12.38
N ALA A 39 -6.53 13.20 -12.96
CA ALA A 39 -7.46 14.10 -12.28
C ALA A 39 -8.36 13.34 -11.29
N ASP A 40 -8.73 12.09 -11.63
CA ASP A 40 -9.56 11.24 -10.80
C ASP A 40 -8.81 10.79 -9.53
N SER A 41 -9.52 10.79 -8.40
CA SER A 41 -9.03 10.35 -7.09
C SER A 41 -9.30 8.87 -6.79
N SER A 42 -10.24 8.26 -7.52
CA SER A 42 -10.61 6.86 -7.36
C SER A 42 -10.92 6.19 -8.70
N PHE A 43 -10.61 4.90 -8.76
CA PHE A 43 -10.71 4.09 -9.98
C PHE A 43 -11.43 2.79 -9.67
N LEU A 44 -12.43 2.46 -10.49
CA LEU A 44 -13.17 1.20 -10.38
C LEU A 44 -12.26 0.03 -10.78
N PHE A 45 -12.46 -1.13 -10.16
CA PHE A 45 -11.69 -2.34 -10.47
C PHE A 45 -11.75 -2.68 -11.97
N ASP A 46 -12.95 -2.75 -12.54
CA ASP A 46 -13.15 -3.05 -13.96
C ASP A 46 -12.40 -2.10 -14.91
N TRP A 47 -12.22 -0.84 -14.51
CA TRP A 47 -11.47 0.13 -15.30
C TRP A 47 -9.96 -0.10 -15.16
N LEU A 48 -9.48 -0.35 -13.93
CA LEU A 48 -8.08 -0.64 -13.65
C LEU A 48 -7.60 -1.89 -14.37
N GLU A 49 -8.39 -2.96 -14.35
CA GLU A 49 -8.03 -4.26 -14.95
C GLU A 49 -8.03 -4.22 -16.49
N LYS A 50 -8.78 -3.30 -17.10
CA LYS A 50 -8.80 -3.09 -18.56
C LYS A 50 -7.73 -2.12 -19.06
N THR A 51 -6.99 -1.48 -18.16
CA THR A 51 -5.98 -0.48 -18.54
C THR A 51 -4.80 -1.16 -19.23
N PRO A 52 -4.52 -0.89 -20.52
CA PRO A 52 -3.50 -1.62 -21.28
C PRO A 52 -2.08 -1.32 -20.79
N ASP A 53 -1.88 -0.13 -20.20
CA ASP A 53 -0.58 0.35 -19.77
C ASP A 53 -0.07 -0.36 -18.51
N ILE A 54 -0.95 -1.01 -17.73
CA ILE A 54 -0.66 -1.53 -16.38
C ILE A 54 -1.46 -2.81 -16.13
N ARG A 55 -0.78 -3.95 -15.98
CA ARG A 55 -1.43 -5.18 -15.50
C ARG A 55 -1.76 -5.05 -14.02
N LEU A 56 -2.98 -4.65 -13.73
CA LEU A 56 -3.55 -4.62 -12.39
C LEU A 56 -4.56 -5.75 -12.28
N ARG A 57 -4.59 -6.38 -11.11
CA ARG A 57 -5.69 -7.26 -10.70
C ARG A 57 -6.21 -6.72 -9.38
N CYS A 58 -7.51 -6.46 -9.31
CA CYS A 58 -8.14 -5.88 -8.14
C CYS A 58 -9.15 -6.86 -7.55
N ARG A 59 -9.04 -7.15 -6.25
CA ARG A 59 -10.04 -7.98 -5.56
C ARG A 59 -10.57 -7.27 -4.34
N ASN A 60 -11.86 -7.45 -4.09
CA ASN A 60 -12.49 -7.01 -2.87
C ASN A 60 -12.60 -8.21 -1.96
N THR A 61 -11.81 -8.20 -0.89
CA THR A 61 -11.75 -9.29 0.08
C THR A 61 -12.13 -8.80 1.46
N THR A 62 -12.92 -7.73 1.57
CA THR A 62 -13.31 -7.15 2.87
C THR A 62 -14.15 -8.09 3.73
N GLU A 63 -14.82 -9.07 3.12
CA GLU A 63 -15.64 -10.08 3.79
C GLU A 63 -14.85 -11.34 4.14
N GLN A 64 -13.60 -11.46 3.68
CA GLN A 64 -12.74 -12.59 4.02
C GLN A 64 -12.17 -12.41 5.42
N GLU A 65 -12.25 -13.46 6.23
CA GLU A 65 -11.63 -13.48 7.55
C GLU A 65 -10.12 -13.27 7.41
N THR A 66 -9.59 -12.35 8.23
CA THR A 66 -8.17 -12.05 8.27
C THR A 66 -7.55 -12.68 9.51
N LEU A 67 -6.67 -13.66 9.29
CA LEU A 67 -5.90 -14.27 10.35
C LEU A 67 -4.66 -13.42 10.66
N PHE A 68 -4.65 -12.81 11.84
CA PHE A 68 -3.47 -12.15 12.38
C PHE A 68 -2.63 -13.14 13.19
N THR A 69 -1.31 -13.14 12.98
CA THR A 69 -0.36 -13.95 13.75
C THR A 69 0.35 -13.12 14.82
N THR A 70 -0.31 -12.08 15.32
CA THR A 70 0.29 -11.05 16.16
C THR A 70 0.86 -11.63 17.45
N PRO A 71 2.17 -11.44 17.70
CA PRO A 71 2.80 -11.93 18.92
C PRO A 71 2.08 -11.39 20.17
N PRO A 72 1.95 -12.19 21.25
CA PRO A 72 1.24 -11.77 22.47
C PRO A 72 1.78 -10.48 23.09
N GLU A 73 3.10 -10.25 22.98
CA GLU A 73 3.74 -9.02 23.46
C GLU A 73 3.30 -7.79 22.68
N LEU A 74 3.27 -7.89 21.34
CA LEU A 74 2.81 -6.81 20.47
C LEU A 74 1.31 -6.55 20.67
N LEU A 75 0.50 -7.61 20.76
CA LEU A 75 -0.94 -7.48 21.00
C LEU A 75 -1.23 -6.76 22.33
N ARG A 76 -0.48 -7.11 23.39
CA ARG A 76 -0.58 -6.43 24.68
C ARG A 76 -0.18 -4.96 24.56
N ALA A 77 0.94 -4.64 23.91
CA ALA A 77 1.37 -3.26 23.72
C ALA A 77 0.35 -2.41 22.96
N ILE A 78 -0.29 -2.98 21.92
CA ILE A 78 -1.40 -2.34 21.19
C ILE A 78 -2.58 -2.08 22.14
N HIS A 79 -3.02 -3.09 22.89
CA HIS A 79 -4.19 -2.97 23.78
C HIS A 79 -3.96 -2.09 25.00
N THR A 80 -2.71 -1.88 25.42
CA THR A 80 -2.36 -0.98 26.52
C THR A 80 -2.02 0.44 26.07
N CYS A 81 -2.06 0.72 24.76
CA CYS A 81 -1.75 2.05 24.23
C CYS A 81 -2.81 3.08 24.69
N GLU A 82 -2.41 4.04 25.52
CA GLU A 82 -3.31 5.06 26.09
C GLU A 82 -3.94 5.97 25.03
N TRP A 83 -3.18 6.25 23.95
CA TRP A 83 -3.65 7.03 22.80
C TRP A 83 -4.86 6.41 22.09
N VAL A 84 -5.08 5.11 22.26
CA VAL A 84 -6.22 4.38 21.67
C VAL A 84 -7.27 4.03 22.72
N THR A 85 -6.84 3.61 23.92
CA THR A 85 -7.75 3.18 24.99
C THR A 85 -8.42 4.33 25.71
N SER A 86 -7.76 5.49 25.82
CA SER A 86 -8.23 6.67 26.55
C SER A 86 -7.82 7.98 25.88
N PRO A 87 -8.12 8.19 24.58
CA PRO A 87 -7.72 9.40 23.85
C PRO A 87 -8.27 10.71 24.44
N GLU A 88 -9.35 10.60 25.22
CA GLU A 88 -10.00 11.69 25.95
C GLU A 88 -9.10 12.31 27.04
N LYS A 89 -8.11 11.57 27.58
CA LYS A 89 -7.33 12.00 28.74
C LYS A 89 -6.27 13.06 28.42
N ASP A 90 -5.73 13.07 27.21
CA ASP A 90 -4.63 13.96 26.83
C ASP A 90 -5.10 15.15 25.98
N LEU A 91 -5.57 14.87 24.76
CA LEU A 91 -5.89 15.90 23.76
C LEU A 91 -7.35 15.84 23.28
N GLY A 92 -8.12 14.87 23.76
CA GLY A 92 -9.45 14.58 23.26
C GLY A 92 -9.42 13.79 21.94
N LEU A 93 -10.58 13.28 21.55
CA LEU A 93 -10.72 12.65 20.22
C LEU A 93 -10.50 13.67 19.10
N PRO A 94 -9.69 13.33 18.08
CA PRO A 94 -9.43 14.21 16.94
C PRO A 94 -10.70 14.41 16.10
N SER A 95 -10.65 15.35 15.18
CA SER A 95 -11.66 15.44 14.12
C SER A 95 -11.63 14.19 13.23
N ASP A 96 -12.67 13.98 12.42
CA ASP A 96 -12.73 12.87 11.45
C ASP A 96 -11.56 12.85 10.44
N TRP A 97 -10.83 13.96 10.30
CA TRP A 97 -9.61 14.04 9.51
C TRP A 97 -8.34 13.72 10.31
N GLY A 98 -8.36 13.90 11.63
CA GLY A 98 -7.17 13.82 12.48
C GLY A 98 -6.80 12.42 12.98
N PHE A 99 -7.62 11.39 12.69
CA PHE A 99 -7.33 10.02 13.13
C PHE A 99 -6.03 9.43 12.56
N ALA A 100 -5.60 9.90 11.38
CA ALA A 100 -4.33 9.47 10.80
C ALA A 100 -3.14 9.83 11.72
N GLY A 101 -3.15 11.04 12.28
CA GLY A 101 -2.14 11.49 13.24
C GLY A 101 -2.22 10.76 14.57
N LEU A 102 -3.45 10.52 15.10
CA LEU A 102 -3.63 9.75 16.33
C LEU A 102 -3.05 8.34 16.20
N ILE A 103 -3.32 7.64 15.09
CA ILE A 103 -2.79 6.29 14.86
C ILE A 103 -1.28 6.32 14.66
N GLN A 104 -0.72 7.34 13.98
CA GLN A 104 0.73 7.51 13.88
C GLN A 104 1.39 7.66 15.27
N PHE A 105 0.82 8.47 16.16
CA PHE A 105 1.33 8.59 17.53
C PHE A 105 1.22 7.27 18.30
N ALA A 106 0.11 6.55 18.14
CA ALA A 106 -0.07 5.25 18.76
C ALA A 106 0.98 4.23 18.26
N VAL A 107 1.30 4.24 16.95
CA VAL A 107 2.37 3.43 16.36
C VAL A 107 3.72 3.72 17.01
N HIS A 108 4.11 4.99 17.11
CA HIS A 108 5.36 5.38 17.78
C HIS A 108 5.39 4.90 19.24
N LYS A 109 4.28 5.02 19.98
CA LYS A 109 4.19 4.55 21.37
C LYS A 109 4.29 3.04 21.51
N VAL A 110 3.71 2.29 20.58
CA VAL A 110 3.89 0.83 20.57
C VAL A 110 5.33 0.45 20.22
N GLN A 111 5.98 1.17 19.29
CA GLN A 111 7.39 0.96 18.92
C GLN A 111 8.36 1.22 20.08
N GLU A 112 8.04 2.14 21.00
CA GLU A 112 8.81 2.35 22.25
C GLU A 112 8.81 1.10 23.15
N THR A 113 7.74 0.29 23.09
CA THR A 113 7.56 -0.90 23.94
C THR A 113 8.02 -2.18 23.25
N VAL A 114 7.78 -2.30 21.94
CA VAL A 114 8.09 -3.49 21.13
C VAL A 114 8.83 -3.04 19.88
N GLN A 115 10.04 -3.56 19.66
CA GLN A 115 10.84 -3.18 18.49
C GLN A 115 10.21 -3.69 17.19
N VAL A 116 9.45 -2.80 16.52
CA VAL A 116 9.06 -2.95 15.12
C VAL A 116 10.02 -2.10 14.29
N LYS A 117 10.65 -2.69 13.26
CA LYS A 117 11.60 -1.97 12.43
C LYS A 117 10.90 -0.86 11.64
N SER A 118 11.14 0.38 12.02
CA SER A 118 10.86 1.54 11.17
C SER A 118 11.99 1.74 10.17
N ARG A 119 11.67 2.27 8.99
CA ARG A 119 12.69 2.72 8.03
C ARG A 119 12.43 4.16 7.66
N GLU A 120 13.50 4.95 7.64
CA GLU A 120 13.44 6.29 7.10
C GLU A 120 13.04 6.26 5.62
N LEU A 121 12.19 7.21 5.28
CA LEU A 121 11.47 7.28 4.02
C LEU A 121 12.21 8.11 3.00
N TYR A 122 13.30 7.54 2.49
CA TYR A 122 14.08 8.16 1.44
C TYR A 122 13.80 7.51 0.08
N GLY A 123 13.73 8.34 -0.95
CA GLY A 123 13.56 7.91 -2.33
C GLY A 123 12.69 8.87 -3.15
N PRO A 124 12.90 8.92 -4.48
CA PRO A 124 12.30 9.95 -5.34
C PRO A 124 10.77 9.92 -5.37
N LEU A 125 10.16 8.74 -5.22
CA LEU A 125 8.69 8.57 -5.21
C LEU A 125 8.08 8.95 -3.85
N PHE A 126 8.66 8.46 -2.74
CA PHE A 126 8.23 8.84 -1.40
C PHE A 126 8.30 10.36 -1.19
N THR A 127 9.36 11.02 -1.67
CA THR A 127 9.46 12.49 -1.61
C THR A 127 8.25 13.20 -2.25
N GLN A 128 7.64 12.65 -3.31
CA GLN A 128 6.44 13.26 -3.89
C GLN A 128 5.22 13.14 -2.97
N LEU A 129 5.06 12.01 -2.28
CA LEU A 129 3.98 11.77 -1.32
C LEU A 129 4.17 12.52 0.01
N TYR A 130 5.42 12.86 0.37
CA TYR A 130 5.74 13.63 1.57
C TYR A 130 5.66 15.14 1.36
N CYS A 131 6.17 15.66 0.24
CA CYS A 131 6.26 17.11 0.01
C CYS A 131 4.94 17.74 -0.45
N GLU A 132 3.80 17.08 -0.25
CA GLU A 132 2.45 17.55 -0.66
C GLU A 132 2.33 17.94 -2.14
N LYS A 133 3.27 17.50 -2.97
CA LYS A 133 3.28 17.79 -4.41
C LYS A 133 2.05 17.19 -5.08
N VAL A 134 1.56 16.10 -4.52
CA VAL A 134 0.25 15.54 -4.80
C VAL A 134 -0.74 16.23 -3.87
N ARG A 135 -1.49 17.22 -4.40
CA ARG A 135 -2.47 17.96 -3.58
C ARG A 135 -3.37 16.98 -2.83
N ASN A 136 -3.53 17.22 -1.53
CA ASN A 136 -4.48 16.50 -0.67
C ASN A 136 -4.12 15.02 -0.43
N ILE A 137 -2.91 14.55 -0.74
CA ILE A 137 -2.42 13.21 -0.37
C ILE A 137 -1.11 13.40 0.41
N HIS A 138 -1.07 12.88 1.63
CA HIS A 138 0.05 13.06 2.55
C HIS A 138 0.50 11.70 3.09
N GLY A 139 1.74 11.31 2.79
CA GLY A 139 2.38 10.16 3.44
C GLY A 139 2.78 10.50 4.88
N LEU A 140 2.49 9.62 5.83
CA LEU A 140 2.81 9.83 7.25
C LEU A 140 4.01 9.00 7.69
N GLU A 141 3.94 7.67 7.57
CA GLU A 141 4.98 6.78 8.07
C GLU A 141 5.02 5.44 7.30
N VAL A 142 6.22 4.88 7.12
CA VAL A 142 6.43 3.55 6.57
C VAL A 142 7.15 2.67 7.57
N LEU A 143 6.61 1.48 7.74
CA LEU A 143 7.13 0.46 8.64
C LEU A 143 7.55 -0.77 7.84
N CYS A 144 8.51 -1.51 8.37
CA CYS A 144 8.96 -2.80 7.83
C CYS A 144 8.73 -3.89 8.87
N PRO A 145 7.46 -4.22 9.20
CA PRO A 145 7.15 -5.17 10.26
C PRO A 145 7.69 -6.57 9.97
N HIS A 146 7.77 -6.97 8.70
CA HIS A 146 8.36 -8.26 8.30
C HIS A 146 9.36 -8.12 7.16
N GLN A 147 10.16 -9.18 6.96
CA GLN A 147 11.05 -9.27 5.83
C GLN A 147 10.22 -9.30 4.54
N ASN A 148 10.40 -8.28 3.68
CA ASN A 148 9.71 -8.09 2.40
C ASN A 148 8.22 -7.67 2.48
N HIS A 149 7.68 -7.38 3.67
CA HIS A 149 6.35 -6.79 3.84
C HIS A 149 6.46 -5.42 4.51
N TRP A 150 6.12 -4.38 3.76
CA TRP A 150 6.18 -3.00 4.26
C TRP A 150 4.77 -2.44 4.42
N THR A 151 4.57 -1.60 5.43
CA THR A 151 3.30 -0.91 5.66
C THR A 151 3.49 0.59 5.41
N PHE A 152 2.54 1.25 4.74
CA PHE A 152 2.54 2.71 4.57
C PHE A 152 1.23 3.31 5.10
N ILE A 153 1.36 4.23 6.06
CA ILE A 153 0.28 5.07 6.58
C ILE A 153 0.16 6.31 5.69
N ILE A 154 -1.02 6.53 5.10
CA ILE A 154 -1.30 7.69 4.24
C ILE A 154 -2.59 8.35 4.68
N GLN A 155 -2.60 9.66 4.59
CA GLN A 155 -3.79 10.48 4.73
C GLN A 155 -4.21 11.02 3.35
N ASP A 156 -5.44 10.75 2.95
CA ASP A 156 -5.99 11.12 1.65
C ASP A 156 -7.24 11.99 1.82
N HIS A 157 -7.11 13.27 1.47
CA HIS A 157 -8.16 14.29 1.49
C HIS A 157 -8.84 14.46 0.13
N THR A 158 -8.36 13.81 -0.93
CA THR A 158 -8.94 13.90 -2.29
C THR A 158 -10.35 13.31 -2.35
N CYS A 159 -10.61 12.30 -1.53
CA CYS A 159 -11.88 11.61 -1.40
C CYS A 159 -13.08 12.51 -1.04
N ALA A 160 -12.86 13.67 -0.43
CA ALA A 160 -13.92 14.57 0.02
C ALA A 160 -14.82 15.09 -1.12
N ARG A 161 -14.33 15.00 -2.37
CA ARG A 161 -14.99 15.55 -3.56
C ARG A 161 -15.45 14.47 -4.55
N ASP A 162 -15.19 13.20 -4.28
CA ASP A 162 -15.42 12.13 -5.24
C ASP A 162 -16.82 11.51 -5.10
N MET A 163 -17.69 11.78 -6.08
CA MET A 163 -19.06 11.26 -6.12
C MET A 163 -19.10 9.73 -6.33
N ARG A 164 -18.03 9.11 -6.87
CA ARG A 164 -17.96 7.65 -7.06
C ARG A 164 -17.90 6.88 -5.74
N GLN A 165 -17.58 7.56 -4.63
CA GLN A 165 -17.63 7.01 -3.28
C GLN A 165 -19.00 7.12 -2.60
N LYS A 166 -19.94 7.90 -3.19
CA LYS A 166 -21.30 8.09 -2.66
C LYS A 166 -22.27 7.01 -3.13
N ALA A 167 -22.12 6.55 -4.36
CA ALA A 167 -22.68 5.26 -4.75
C ALA A 167 -21.84 4.20 -4.05
N ASP A 168 -22.47 3.21 -3.44
CA ASP A 168 -21.85 2.11 -2.69
C ASP A 168 -21.04 1.16 -3.62
N CYS A 169 -20.17 1.73 -4.45
CA CYS A 169 -19.23 1.03 -5.28
C CYS A 169 -18.25 0.36 -4.33
N ARG A 170 -18.47 -0.90 -4.01
CA ARG A 170 -17.56 -1.64 -3.12
C ARG A 170 -16.17 -1.81 -3.74
N ASN A 171 -16.09 -1.77 -5.07
CA ASN A 171 -14.97 -2.22 -5.89
C ASN A 171 -14.21 -1.04 -6.55
N TYR A 172 -13.48 -0.27 -5.74
CA TYR A 172 -12.56 0.77 -6.22
C TYR A 172 -11.28 0.83 -5.39
N ILE A 173 -10.21 1.32 -6.02
CA ILE A 173 -8.93 1.66 -5.40
C ILE A 173 -8.73 3.19 -5.48
N LEU A 174 -8.15 3.77 -4.45
CA LEU A 174 -7.76 5.18 -4.43
C LEU A 174 -6.45 5.40 -5.17
N LYS A 175 -6.33 6.58 -5.79
CA LYS A 175 -5.07 7.05 -6.39
C LYS A 175 -3.90 6.94 -5.41
N SER A 176 -4.11 7.38 -4.17
CA SER A 176 -3.12 7.30 -3.09
C SER A 176 -2.67 5.87 -2.82
N GLU A 177 -3.59 4.89 -2.79
CA GLU A 177 -3.31 3.47 -2.54
C GLU A 177 -2.37 2.88 -3.62
N ILE A 178 -2.59 3.21 -4.90
CA ILE A 178 -1.74 2.75 -6.01
C ILE A 178 -0.35 3.40 -5.94
N MET A 179 -0.31 4.71 -5.71
CA MET A 179 0.94 5.47 -5.59
C MET A 179 1.79 4.97 -4.41
N ALA A 180 1.16 4.61 -3.30
CA ALA A 180 1.80 4.06 -2.12
C ALA A 180 2.43 2.69 -2.37
N ALA A 181 1.64 1.75 -2.89
CA ALA A 181 2.08 0.40 -3.17
C ALA A 181 3.25 0.40 -4.18
N THR A 182 3.12 1.17 -5.26
CA THR A 182 4.19 1.30 -6.25
C THR A 182 5.44 1.96 -5.70
N SER A 183 5.32 2.92 -4.77
CA SER A 183 6.47 3.50 -4.07
C SER A 183 7.21 2.49 -3.19
N ILE A 184 6.47 1.67 -2.44
CA ILE A 184 7.05 0.56 -1.65
C ILE A 184 7.81 -0.40 -2.56
N PHE A 185 7.16 -0.93 -3.59
CA PHE A 185 7.79 -1.92 -4.47
C PHE A 185 8.98 -1.34 -5.22
N PHE A 186 8.86 -0.10 -5.69
CA PHE A 186 9.98 0.59 -6.32
C PHE A 186 11.18 0.68 -5.36
N HIS A 187 10.93 1.02 -4.10
CA HIS A 187 12.00 1.05 -3.10
C HIS A 187 12.55 -0.34 -2.78
N GLN A 188 11.72 -1.37 -2.66
CA GLN A 188 12.20 -2.74 -2.42
C GLN A 188 13.06 -3.28 -3.58
N MET A 189 12.81 -2.83 -4.81
CA MET A 189 13.56 -3.24 -6.00
C MET A 189 14.84 -2.42 -6.27
N ASN A 190 15.00 -1.27 -5.60
CA ASN A 190 16.10 -0.34 -5.85
C ASN A 190 16.85 0.01 -4.57
N GLU A 191 18.17 0.14 -4.69
CA GLU A 191 18.97 0.85 -3.70
C GLU A 191 18.78 2.36 -3.89
N MET A 192 18.44 3.06 -2.82
CA MET A 192 18.33 4.53 -2.83
C MET A 192 19.68 5.14 -2.46
N VAL A 193 20.34 5.75 -3.45
CA VAL A 193 21.66 6.36 -3.31
C VAL A 193 21.52 7.88 -3.29
N TRP A 194 22.01 8.53 -2.24
CA TRP A 194 22.06 9.99 -2.16
C TRP A 194 23.05 10.53 -3.20
N SER A 195 22.59 11.40 -4.09
CA SER A 195 23.44 12.14 -5.03
C SER A 195 23.64 13.54 -4.46
N SER A 196 24.85 13.81 -3.96
CA SER A 196 25.24 15.14 -3.47
C SER A 196 25.15 16.20 -4.56
N GLU A 197 25.55 15.87 -5.79
CA GLU A 197 25.48 16.76 -6.96
C GLU A 197 24.06 17.21 -7.28
N LYS A 198 23.10 16.29 -7.21
CA LYS A 198 21.68 16.57 -7.51
C LYS A 198 20.89 16.98 -6.27
N ASN A 199 21.54 17.00 -5.10
CA ASN A 199 20.95 17.19 -3.78
C ASN A 199 19.65 16.38 -3.57
N ARG A 200 19.64 15.12 -4.04
CA ARG A 200 18.47 14.22 -3.97
C ARG A 200 18.86 12.75 -4.04
N TYR A 201 17.98 11.89 -3.53
CA TYR A 201 18.10 10.44 -3.73
C TYR A 201 17.85 10.05 -5.18
N THR A 202 18.66 9.11 -5.65
CA THR A 202 18.56 8.45 -6.95
C THR A 202 18.39 6.96 -6.75
N SER A 203 17.61 6.31 -7.61
CA SER A 203 17.39 4.86 -7.56
C SER A 203 18.44 4.14 -8.40
N LYS A 204 19.11 3.16 -7.80
CA LYS A 204 19.95 2.19 -8.50
C LYS A 204 19.31 0.81 -8.38
N PRO A 205 18.99 0.13 -9.49
CA PRO A 205 18.39 -1.20 -9.43
C PRO A 205 19.24 -2.16 -8.58
N ARG A 206 18.61 -2.76 -7.58
CA ARG A 206 19.22 -3.78 -6.71
C ARG A 206 18.74 -5.18 -7.06
N TYR A 207 17.50 -5.29 -7.56
CA TYR A 207 16.93 -6.55 -8.01
C TYR A 207 17.67 -7.03 -9.28
N LYS A 208 18.30 -8.21 -9.24
CA LYS A 208 19.08 -8.78 -10.36
C LYS A 208 18.49 -10.08 -10.95
N GLY A 209 17.21 -10.37 -10.70
CA GLY A 209 16.48 -11.45 -11.40
C GLY A 209 16.40 -12.79 -10.65
N GLY A 210 16.35 -12.76 -9.32
CA GLY A 210 16.13 -13.93 -8.48
C GLY A 210 15.95 -13.51 -7.02
N LEU A 211 15.38 -14.42 -6.19
CA LEU A 211 14.95 -14.25 -4.79
C LEU A 211 15.58 -13.06 -4.04
N LEU A 212 14.79 -12.43 -3.17
CA LEU A 212 15.25 -11.54 -2.09
C LEU A 212 16.23 -12.28 -1.14
N THR A 213 17.43 -12.59 -1.64
CA THR A 213 18.51 -13.26 -0.94
C THR A 213 19.76 -12.42 -1.09
N VAL A 214 19.93 -11.51 -0.12
CA VAL A 214 21.26 -11.34 0.46
C VAL A 214 21.14 -11.65 1.95
N CYS A 215 20.97 -12.94 2.24
CA CYS A 215 21.56 -13.53 3.44
C CYS A 215 22.70 -14.41 2.94
N LEU A 216 23.91 -13.86 2.92
CA LEU A 216 25.11 -14.69 2.85
C LEU A 216 25.03 -15.68 4.02
N LEU A 217 24.95 -16.97 3.69
CA LEU A 217 24.90 -18.13 4.60
C LEU A 217 23.66 -18.25 5.49
N ARG A 218 22.63 -18.97 5.01
CA ARG A 218 21.93 -19.94 5.88
C ARG A 218 21.54 -21.19 5.11
N ARG A 219 22.36 -22.20 5.34
CA ARG A 219 22.14 -23.63 5.11
C ARG A 219 20.75 -24.08 5.60
N PHE A 220 20.05 -24.83 4.75
CA PHE A 220 18.92 -25.72 5.04
C PHE A 220 17.70 -25.08 5.73
N ILE A 221 16.61 -24.86 4.97
CA ILE A 221 15.23 -25.26 5.30
C ILE A 221 14.38 -25.03 4.03
N ASN A 222 13.74 -26.09 3.55
CA ASN A 222 12.59 -26.01 2.66
C ASN A 222 11.45 -25.34 3.44
N ALA A 223 11.24 -24.05 3.19
CA ALA A 223 9.96 -23.39 3.38
C ALA A 223 9.73 -22.58 2.11
N LEU A 224 8.76 -23.00 1.30
CA LEU A 224 8.19 -22.24 0.20
C LEU A 224 7.47 -21.00 0.75
N SER A 225 8.19 -20.12 1.42
CA SER A 225 7.70 -18.79 1.74
C SER A 225 7.81 -17.99 0.45
N ASP A 226 6.65 -17.64 -0.10
CA ASP A 226 6.51 -16.74 -1.23
C ASP A 226 7.32 -15.46 -0.96
N ASN A 227 8.53 -15.36 -1.52
CA ASN A 227 9.46 -14.23 -1.35
C ASN A 227 9.02 -13.01 -2.18
N ASN A 228 7.72 -12.89 -2.43
CA ASN A 228 7.13 -11.82 -3.21
C ASN A 228 7.07 -10.57 -2.34
N PRO A 229 7.53 -9.40 -2.86
CA PRO A 229 7.32 -8.13 -2.20
C PRO A 229 5.84 -7.93 -1.85
N LYS A 230 5.56 -7.55 -0.60
CA LYS A 230 4.22 -7.21 -0.12
C LYS A 230 4.19 -5.79 0.42
N ALA A 231 3.08 -5.12 0.18
CA ALA A 231 2.82 -3.77 0.68
C ALA A 231 1.43 -3.74 1.32
N THR A 232 1.33 -3.30 2.58
CA THR A 232 0.05 -2.93 3.20
C THR A 232 -0.06 -1.41 3.19
N VAL A 233 -1.08 -0.87 2.56
CA VAL A 233 -1.37 0.57 2.55
C VAL A 233 -2.57 0.81 3.44
N VAL A 234 -2.38 1.64 4.45
CA VAL A 234 -3.41 2.06 5.40
C VAL A 234 -3.77 3.50 5.10
N THR A 235 -4.93 3.68 4.46
CA THR A 235 -5.37 4.98 3.95
C THR A 235 -6.45 5.55 4.86
N PHE A 236 -6.16 6.72 5.44
CA PHE A 236 -7.09 7.50 6.22
C PHE A 236 -7.78 8.54 5.35
N THR A 237 -9.10 8.45 5.32
CA THR A 237 -10.00 9.42 4.69
C THR A 237 -10.94 9.96 5.76
N ARG A 238 -11.81 10.91 5.44
CA ARG A 238 -12.73 11.50 6.43
C ARG A 238 -13.58 10.42 7.10
N GLY A 239 -13.30 10.16 8.37
CA GLY A 239 -14.09 9.24 9.18
C GLY A 239 -13.97 7.76 8.79
N LYS A 240 -13.06 7.41 7.87
CA LYS A 240 -12.95 6.07 7.31
C LYS A 240 -11.49 5.67 7.15
N VAL A 241 -11.21 4.40 7.41
CA VAL A 241 -9.89 3.78 7.20
C VAL A 241 -10.04 2.64 6.20
N ARG A 242 -9.15 2.60 5.22
CA ARG A 242 -9.12 1.55 4.20
C ARG A 242 -7.77 0.84 4.26
N ILE A 243 -7.82 -0.49 4.15
CA ILE A 243 -6.63 -1.33 4.11
C ILE A 243 -6.55 -2.00 2.74
N VAL A 244 -5.48 -1.70 2.01
CA VAL A 244 -5.17 -2.36 0.74
C VAL A 244 -3.87 -3.13 0.91
N GLN A 245 -3.91 -4.42 0.65
CA GLN A 245 -2.70 -5.22 0.49
C GLN A 245 -2.37 -5.35 -0.98
N ALA A 246 -1.13 -5.06 -1.32
CA ALA A 246 -0.63 -5.22 -2.67
C ALA A 246 0.47 -6.29 -2.67
N THR A 247 0.54 -7.03 -3.77
CA THR A 247 1.66 -7.93 -4.06
C THR A 247 2.07 -7.77 -5.53
N ILE A 248 3.32 -8.09 -5.81
CA ILE A 248 3.83 -8.15 -7.17
C ILE A 248 4.81 -9.32 -7.25
N ARG A 249 4.85 -9.99 -8.40
CA ARG A 249 5.81 -11.06 -8.70
C ARG A 249 6.78 -10.60 -9.79
N PRO A 250 7.88 -9.91 -9.44
CA PRO A 250 8.78 -9.33 -10.44
C PRO A 250 9.52 -10.35 -11.32
N SER A 251 9.53 -11.61 -10.91
CA SER A 251 10.12 -12.73 -11.67
C SER A 251 9.23 -13.23 -12.80
N GLU A 252 7.94 -12.86 -12.82
CA GLU A 252 7.04 -13.26 -13.90
C GLU A 252 7.35 -12.51 -15.19
N LYS A 253 7.19 -13.19 -16.32
CA LYS A 253 7.35 -12.60 -17.66
C LYS A 253 6.47 -11.36 -17.86
N HIS A 254 5.31 -11.34 -17.20
CA HIS A 254 4.38 -10.22 -17.18
C HIS A 254 3.89 -10.01 -15.74
N PRO A 255 4.67 -9.33 -14.89
CA PRO A 255 4.31 -9.09 -13.50
C PRO A 255 2.97 -8.37 -13.44
N THR A 256 2.08 -8.92 -12.64
CA THR A 256 0.80 -8.30 -12.31
C THR A 256 0.94 -7.64 -10.95
N LEU A 257 0.43 -6.41 -10.83
CA LEU A 257 0.27 -5.75 -9.55
C LEU A 257 -1.11 -6.12 -9.00
N ASP A 258 -1.13 -7.07 -8.08
CA ASP A 258 -2.34 -7.51 -7.39
C ASP A 258 -2.65 -6.52 -6.25
N LEU A 259 -3.87 -6.00 -6.23
CA LEU A 259 -4.39 -5.03 -5.25
C LEU A 259 -5.64 -5.62 -4.58
N ASN A 260 -5.50 -6.02 -3.33
CA ASN A 260 -6.56 -6.61 -2.52
C ASN A 260 -7.07 -5.59 -1.50
N LEU A 261 -8.32 -5.16 -1.65
CA LEU A 261 -9.00 -4.35 -0.64
C LEU A 261 -9.41 -5.26 0.52
N ARG A 262 -8.63 -5.23 1.60
CA ARG A 262 -8.73 -6.16 2.72
C ARG A 262 -9.70 -5.72 3.81
N ALA A 263 -9.82 -4.42 4.06
CA ALA A 263 -10.73 -3.93 5.09
C ALA A 263 -11.19 -2.50 4.83
N LYS A 264 -12.38 -2.19 5.34
CA LYS A 264 -12.94 -0.85 5.43
C LYS A 264 -13.51 -0.66 6.82
N TYR A 265 -13.01 0.33 7.53
CA TYR A 265 -13.46 0.66 8.87
C TYR A 265 -14.05 2.06 8.90
N THR A 266 -15.00 2.26 9.81
CA THR A 266 -15.49 3.59 10.18
C THR A 266 -14.78 3.99 11.46
N LEU A 267 -14.11 5.13 11.45
CA LEU A 267 -13.39 5.67 12.60
C LEU A 267 -13.68 7.18 12.64
N THR A 268 -14.68 7.55 13.43
CA THR A 268 -15.19 8.93 13.52
C THR A 268 -15.15 9.42 14.95
N LYS A 269 -15.17 10.75 15.13
CA LYS A 269 -15.22 11.34 16.46
C LYS A 269 -16.50 10.96 17.21
N ALA A 270 -17.64 10.97 16.51
CA ALA A 270 -18.95 10.75 17.10
C ALA A 270 -19.20 9.30 17.52
N GLY A 271 -18.54 8.34 16.88
CA GLY A 271 -18.69 6.91 17.12
C GLY A 271 -17.35 6.20 17.18
N TYR A 272 -16.43 6.73 18.00
CA TYR A 272 -15.10 6.15 18.14
C TYR A 272 -15.18 4.75 18.76
N ASP A 273 -14.66 3.76 18.04
CA ASP A 273 -14.51 2.39 18.53
C ASP A 273 -13.01 2.05 18.63
N LYS A 274 -12.56 1.81 19.87
CA LYS A 274 -11.17 1.42 20.14
C LYS A 274 -10.81 0.08 19.51
N ASN A 275 -11.76 -0.84 19.32
CA ASN A 275 -11.49 -2.13 18.70
C ASN A 275 -11.11 -1.96 17.23
N VAL A 276 -11.77 -1.03 16.53
CA VAL A 276 -11.39 -0.63 15.17
C VAL A 276 -9.97 -0.07 15.15
N ALA A 277 -9.63 0.80 16.09
CA ALA A 277 -8.27 1.35 16.18
C ALA A 277 -7.22 0.26 16.50
N PHE A 278 -7.53 -0.72 17.34
CA PHE A 278 -6.67 -1.88 17.57
C PHE A 278 -6.49 -2.74 16.32
N ASP A 279 -7.55 -2.97 15.55
CA ASP A 279 -7.48 -3.68 14.28
C ASP A 279 -6.60 -2.96 13.27
N VAL A 280 -6.75 -1.64 13.14
CA VAL A 280 -5.90 -0.81 12.29
C VAL A 280 -4.44 -0.87 12.74
N LEU A 281 -4.16 -0.83 14.05
CA LEU A 281 -2.79 -0.99 14.56
C LEU A 281 -2.19 -2.36 14.24
N LYS A 282 -2.97 -3.45 14.33
CA LYS A 282 -2.52 -4.78 13.91
C LYS A 282 -2.16 -4.80 12.43
N TRP A 283 -3.01 -4.23 11.55
CA TRP A 283 -2.69 -4.09 10.12
C TRP A 283 -1.39 -3.34 9.86
N ILE A 284 -1.06 -2.35 10.68
CA ILE A 284 0.15 -1.54 10.52
C ILE A 284 1.40 -2.29 11.00
N LEU A 285 1.33 -2.84 12.22
CA LEU A 285 2.47 -3.34 12.98
C LEU A 285 2.76 -4.82 12.77
N ASP A 286 1.77 -5.61 12.33
CA ASP A 286 1.87 -7.04 12.04
C ASP A 286 0.86 -7.41 10.94
N PRO A 287 1.02 -6.88 9.71
CA PRO A 287 0.12 -7.20 8.62
C PRO A 287 0.17 -8.72 8.31
N PRO A 288 -0.98 -9.34 7.97
CA PRO A 288 -1.06 -10.74 7.57
C PRO A 288 -0.09 -11.07 6.43
N GLN A 289 0.60 -12.21 6.55
CA GLN A 289 1.62 -12.65 5.58
C GLN A 289 1.08 -13.60 4.51
N ALA A 290 -0.05 -14.28 4.73
CA ALA A 290 -0.61 -15.22 3.77
C ALA A 290 -1.84 -14.63 3.08
N GLU A 291 -1.91 -14.77 1.76
CA GLU A 291 -3.21 -14.84 1.10
C GLU A 291 -3.57 -16.32 1.19
N LEU A 292 -4.65 -16.66 1.89
CA LEU A 292 -5.19 -18.01 1.81
C LEU A 292 -5.58 -18.23 0.34
N GLU A 293 -4.78 -19.04 -0.36
CA GLU A 293 -5.21 -19.65 -1.61
C GLU A 293 -6.46 -20.45 -1.27
N THR A 294 -7.61 -19.87 -1.58
CA THR A 294 -8.82 -20.67 -1.74
C THR A 294 -8.61 -21.38 -3.07
N GLU A 295 -8.27 -22.68 -2.99
CA GLU A 295 -8.30 -23.53 -4.16
C GLU A 295 -9.68 -23.39 -4.86
N PRO A 296 -9.71 -23.37 -6.20
CA PRO A 296 -10.95 -23.25 -6.96
C PRO A 296 -11.89 -24.45 -6.77
#